data_AF-A0A376U802-F1
#
_entry.id   AF-A0A376U802-F1
#
_cell.length_a   1.000
_cell.length_b   1.000
_cell.length_c   1.000
_cell.angle_alpha   90.00
_cell.angle_beta   90.00
_cell.angle_gamma   90.00
#
_symmetry.space_group_name_H-M   'P 1'
#
loop_
_entity.id
_entity.type
_entity.pdbx_description
1 polymer ?
#
loop_
_entity_poly.entity_id
_entity_poly.type
_entity_poly.pdbx_seq_one_letter_code
_entity_poly.pdbx_strand_id
1 'polypeptide(L)' 'MVGWNIQDTTRLWLEGWIASQQGWRIDVLAHSLNQLRPELFEGRTLLVWCGENRTSAQQQQLTSWQEQGHDILPLGI' A
#
# COMPACT_ATOMS: atom_id res chain seq x y z
N MET A 1 2.66 -3.50 -4.78
CA MET A 1 1.77 -2.38 -4.48
C MET A 1 0.35 -2.87 -4.29
N VAL A 2 -0.31 -2.38 -3.25
CA VAL A 2 -1.64 -2.82 -2.83
C VAL A 2 -2.52 -1.62 -2.52
N GLY A 3 -3.77 -1.64 -2.99
CA GLY A 3 -4.80 -0.73 -2.51
C GLY A 3 -5.47 -1.30 -1.27
N TRP A 4 -5.60 -0.53 -0.20
CA TRP A 4 -6.25 -0.98 1.04
C TRP A 4 -7.51 -0.17 1.33
N ASN A 5 -8.67 -0.83 1.30
CA ASN A 5 -9.99 -0.21 1.46
C ASN A 5 -10.27 0.92 0.46
N ILE A 6 -9.90 0.73 -0.81
CA ILE A 6 -10.16 1.69 -1.89
C ILE A 6 -11.01 1.08 -2.99
N GLN A 7 -11.79 1.92 -3.66
CA GLN A 7 -12.60 1.52 -4.82
C GLN A 7 -12.01 2.01 -6.15
N ASP A 8 -11.18 3.06 -6.12
CA ASP A 8 -10.58 3.64 -7.32
C ASP A 8 -9.35 2.83 -7.78
N THR A 9 -9.60 1.79 -8.57
CA THR A 9 -8.53 0.99 -9.17
C THR A 9 -7.69 1.78 -10.17
N THR A 10 -8.25 2.79 -10.85
CA THR A 10 -7.50 3.60 -11.82
C THR A 10 -6.39 4.36 -11.14
N ARG A 11 -6.70 5.04 -10.04
CA ARG A 11 -5.71 5.79 -9.28
C ARG A 11 -4.68 4.87 -8.64
N LEU A 12 -5.06 3.66 -8.21
CA LEU A 12 -4.11 2.64 -7.75
C LEU A 12 -3.06 2.32 -8.83
N TRP A 13 -3.49 2.13 -10.08
CA TRP A 13 -2.56 1.87 -11.19
C TRP A 13 -1.67 3.08 -11.50
N LEU A 14 -2.19 4.31 -11.42
CA LEU A 14 -1.39 5.52 -11.63
C LEU A 14 -0.31 5.70 -10.56
N GLU A 15 -0.67 5.51 -9.29
CA GLU A 15 0.28 5.56 -8.18
C GLU A 15 1.37 4.48 -8.34
N GLY A 16 1.01 3.30 -8.86
CA GLY A 16 1.99 2.25 -9.19
C GLY A 16 2.91 2.64 -10.33
N TRP A 17 2.36 3.22 -11.38
CA TRP A 17 3.17 3.74 -12.47
C TRP A 17 4.13 4.84 -11.99
N ILE A 18 3.68 5.79 -11.16
CA ILE A 18 4.54 6.82 -10.56
C ILE A 18 5.68 6.20 -9.75
N ALA A 19 5.39 5.23 -8.88
CA ALA A 19 6.42 4.53 -8.11
C ALA A 19 7.44 3.82 -9.02
N SER A 20 6.99 3.27 -10.17
CA SER A 20 7.89 2.67 -11.15
C SER A 20 8.84 3.68 -11.79
N GLN A 21 8.38 4.91 -12.02
CA GLN A 21 9.23 6.00 -12.53
C GLN A 21 10.27 6.45 -11.50
N GLN A 22 10.03 6.22 -10.21
CA GLN A 22 10.96 6.52 -9.12
C GLN A 22 11.99 5.39 -8.89
N GLY A 23 12.05 4.40 -9.79
CA GLY A 23 13.04 3.33 -9.75
C GLY A 23 12.59 2.07 -9.01
N TRP A 24 11.36 2.03 -8.50
CA TRP A 24 10.83 0.81 -7.90
C TRP A 24 10.41 -0.20 -8.98
N ARG A 25 10.94 -1.42 -8.90
CA ARG A 25 10.31 -2.54 -9.61
C ARG A 25 9.12 -3.02 -8.79
N ILE A 26 7.91 -2.81 -9.29
CA ILE A 26 6.68 -3.15 -8.56
C ILE A 26 5.80 -4.11 -9.33
N ASP A 27 5.09 -4.95 -8.58
CA ASP A 27 3.88 -5.63 -9.03
C ASP A 27 2.68 -4.93 -8.39
N VAL A 28 1.62 -4.67 -9.14
CA VAL A 28 0.38 -4.05 -8.63
C VAL A 28 -0.70 -5.13 -8.51
N LEU A 29 -1.33 -5.24 -7.34
CA LEU A 29 -2.52 -6.09 -7.21
C LEU A 29 -3.69 -5.43 -7.94
N ALA A 30 -4.34 -6.18 -8.83
CA ALA A 30 -5.42 -5.69 -9.68
C ALA A 30 -6.64 -5.17 -8.90
N HIS A 31 -6.84 -5.66 -7.68
CA HIS A 31 -7.97 -5.29 -6.82
C HIS A 31 -7.48 -4.81 -5.45
N SER A 32 -8.22 -3.88 -4.86
CA SER A 32 -8.02 -3.50 -3.48
C SER A 32 -8.35 -4.65 -2.53
N LEU A 33 -7.61 -4.72 -1.44
CA LEU A 33 -7.93 -5.60 -0.32
C LEU A 33 -8.81 -4.85 0.68
N ASN A 34 -9.88 -5.50 1.13
CA ASN A 34 -10.66 -5.04 2.29
C ASN A 34 -9.90 -5.27 3.61
N GLN A 35 -8.97 -6.23 3.60
CA GLN A 35 -8.17 -6.61 4.74
C GLN A 35 -6.74 -6.87 4.29
N LEU A 36 -5.80 -6.04 4.78
CA LEU A 36 -4.38 -6.24 4.54
C LEU A 36 -3.75 -7.03 5.70
N ARG A 37 -2.89 -7.99 5.35
CA ARG A 37 -2.12 -8.85 6.26
C ARG A 37 -0.66 -8.88 5.77
N PRO A 38 0.20 -7.98 6.26
CA PRO A 38 1.59 -7.89 5.78
C PRO A 38 2.39 -9.18 5.86
N GLU A 39 2.08 -10.02 6.85
CA GLU A 39 2.66 -11.35 7.07
C GLU A 39 2.43 -12.33 5.90
N LEU A 40 1.48 -12.06 4.99
CA LEU A 40 1.30 -12.88 3.78
C LEU A 40 2.26 -12.50 2.64
N PHE A 41 3.08 -11.46 2.83
CA PHE A 41 3.99 -10.92 1.82
C PHE A 41 5.44 -10.89 2.32
N GLU A 42 5.84 -11.86 3.15
CA GLU A 42 7.20 -11.95 3.68
C GLU A 42 8.27 -11.84 2.58
N GLY A 43 9.34 -11.10 2.89
CA GLY A 43 10.43 -10.82 1.96
C GLY A 43 10.11 -9.79 0.86
N ARG A 44 8.96 -9.11 0.93
CA ARG A 44 8.58 -8.04 -0.01
C ARG A 44 8.33 -6.72 0.73
N THR A 45 8.76 -5.63 0.12
CA THR A 45 8.31 -4.28 0.51
C THR A 45 6.87 -4.05 0.02
N LEU A 46 5.98 -3.76 0.94
CA LEU A 46 4.58 -3.45 0.66
C LEU A 46 4.39 -1.94 0.49
N LEU A 47 4.30 -1.49 -0.75
CA LEU A 47 3.78 -0.15 -1.04
C LEU A 47 2.25 -0.15 -0.93
N VAL A 48 1.69 0.63 0.00
CA VAL A 48 0.26 0.60 0.33
C VAL A 48 -0.40 1.94 0.09
N TRP A 49 -1.42 1.95 -0.77
CA TRP A 49 -2.23 3.13 -1.04
C TRP A 49 -3.59 3.01 -0.38
N CYS A 50 -3.96 4.00 0.45
CA CYS A 50 -5.20 4.02 1.24
C CYS A 50 -6.27 4.95 0.67
N GLY A 51 -6.09 5.44 -0.56
CA GLY A 51 -6.92 6.48 -1.16
C GLY A 51 -6.31 7.86 -0.93
N GLU A 52 -7.01 8.91 -1.38
CA GLU A 52 -6.54 10.29 -1.20
C GLU A 52 -6.52 10.73 0.27
N ASN A 53 -7.48 10.26 1.07
CA ASN A 53 -7.57 10.60 2.48
C ASN A 53 -7.42 9.36 3.35
N ARG A 54 -6.25 9.21 3.97
CA ARG A 54 -5.99 8.13 4.92
C ARG A 54 -6.73 8.40 6.23
N THR A 55 -7.47 7.42 6.71
CA THR A 55 -8.13 7.51 8.03
C THR A 55 -7.10 7.38 9.16
N SER A 56 -7.39 7.97 10.33
CA SER A 56 -6.53 7.84 11.52
C SER A 56 -6.31 6.37 11.90
N ALA A 57 -7.32 5.52 11.74
CA ALA A 57 -7.22 4.09 11.99
C ALA A 57 -6.23 3.40 11.02
N GLN A 58 -6.29 3.72 9.72
CA GLN A 58 -5.32 3.19 8.75
C GLN A 58 -3.90 3.68 9.06
N GLN A 59 -3.74 4.92 9.49
CA GLN A 59 -2.43 5.46 9.84
C GLN A 59 -1.84 4.78 11.08
N GLN A 60 -2.63 4.62 12.15
CA GLN A 60 -2.23 3.87 13.34
C GLN A 60 -1.85 2.43 13.02
N GLN A 61 -2.62 1.76 12.16
CA GLN A 61 -2.34 0.39 11.75
C GLN A 61 -1.06 0.27 10.91
N LEU A 62 -0.80 1.23 10.02
CA LEU A 62 0.45 1.27 9.25
C LEU A 62 1.65 1.45 10.18
N THR A 63 1.56 2.36 11.16
CA THR A 63 2.61 2.54 12.17
C THR A 63 2.83 1.26 12.97
N SER A 64 1.76 0.60 13.44
CA SER A 64 1.91 -0.63 14.23
C SER A 64 2.55 -1.77 13.42
N TRP A 65 2.25 -1.90 12.13
CA TRP A 65 2.92 -2.86 11.25
C TRP A 65 4.40 -2.53 11.04
N GLN A 66 4.77 -1.25 10.91
CA GLN A 66 6.17 -0.84 10.84
C GLN A 66 6.92 -1.15 12.15
N GLU A 67 6.31 -0.88 13.30
CA GLU A 67 6.86 -1.20 14.63
C GLU A 67 7.04 -2.72 14.83
N GLN A 68 6.19 -3.53 14.21
CA GLN A 68 6.30 -5.00 14.18
C GLN A 68 7.40 -5.50 13.23
N GLY A 69 8.07 -4.61 12.50
CA GLY A 69 9.15 -4.94 11.58
C GLY A 69 8.71 -5.32 10.18
N HIS A 70 7.44 -5.12 9.82
CA HIS A 70 6.99 -5.30 8.44
C HIS A 70 7.50 -4.15 7.57
N ASP A 71 8.06 -4.49 6.41
CA ASP A 71 8.52 -3.51 5.41
C ASP A 71 7.33 -2.97 4.62
N ILE A 72 6.61 -2.02 5.23
CA ILE A 72 5.39 -1.40 4.70
C ILE A 72 5.57 0.10 4.56
N LEU A 73 5.32 0.62 3.36
CA LEU A 73 5.49 2.03 3.02
C LEU A 73 4.15 2.60 2.54
N PRO A 74 3.59 3.60 3.25
CA PRO A 74 2.41 4.30 2.77
C PRO A 74 2.71 5.13 1.52
N LEU A 75 1.83 5.05 0.52
CA LEU A 75 1.81 5.91 -0.67
C LEU A 75 0.72 6.97 -0.56
N GLY A 76 0.93 8.09 -1.26
CA GLY A 76 0.07 9.28 -1.19
C GLY A 76 0.34 10.08 0.09
N ILE A 77 0.39 11.40 -0.07
CA ILE A 77 0.51 12.38 1.03
C ILE A 77 -0.88 12.67 1.59
#